data_AF-A2SSG4-F1
#
_entry.id   AF-A2SSG4-F1
#
_cell.length_a   1.000
_cell.length_b   1.000
_cell.length_c   1.000
_cell.angle_alpha   90.00
_cell.angle_beta   90.00
_cell.angle_gamma   90.00
#
_symmetry.space_group_name_H-M   'P 1'
#
loop_
_entity.id
_entity.type
_entity.pdbx_description
1 polymer ?
#
loop_
_entity_poly.entity_id
_entity_poly.type
_entity_poly.pdbx_seq_one_letter_code
_entity_poly.pdbx_strand_id
1 'polypeptide(L)'
;MANNYFFRIPCMHMDEIIWTAELPPEKGSWYTAVDYVINDLGIFAKIEKRSKKSGTTAQLWGFRAGKNKVKGADYLAQIQGRKALLWQKITEVICGDQQIIVRGNRQTEIILFCTPENFSDVSDMIQRMTTSHPAEKGASREAACWLCWEQDEDWETGESLDAMIEAERNGGKRFIEDDILEETILS
;
A
#
# COMPACT_ATOMS: atom_id res chain seq x y z
N MET A 1 25.36 -1.13 43.20
CA MET A 1 25.79 -1.07 41.78
C MET A 1 25.61 -2.48 41.23
N ALA A 2 24.84 -2.79 40.18
CA ALA A 2 24.16 -2.00 39.18
C ALA A 2 22.78 -2.64 38.89
N ASN A 3 21.78 -1.81 38.58
CA ASN A 3 20.47 -2.27 38.10
C ASN A 3 20.61 -2.75 36.65
N ASN A 4 20.44 -4.04 36.41
CA ASN A 4 20.26 -4.58 35.06
C ASN A 4 18.82 -4.31 34.62
N TYR A 5 18.61 -3.22 33.88
CA TYR A 5 17.40 -3.00 33.12
C TYR A 5 17.42 -3.92 31.90
N PHE A 6 16.79 -5.09 32.01
CA PHE A 6 16.37 -5.85 30.84
C PHE A 6 15.16 -5.13 30.24
N PHE A 7 15.39 -4.26 29.25
CA PHE A 7 14.34 -3.85 28.33
C PHE A 7 14.01 -5.06 27.46
N ARG A 8 13.03 -5.84 27.89
CA ARG A 8 12.35 -6.78 27.03
C ARG A 8 11.59 -5.92 26.01
N ILE A 9 12.13 -5.77 24.81
CA ILE A 9 11.39 -5.18 23.68
C ILE A 9 10.12 -6.04 23.55
N PRO A 10 8.92 -5.48 23.75
CA PRO A 10 7.70 -6.25 23.53
C PRO A 10 7.73 -6.70 22.07
N CYS A 11 7.64 -8.02 21.86
CA CYS A 11 7.36 -8.61 20.56
C CYS A 11 6.02 -8.04 20.11
N MET A 12 6.05 -6.98 19.30
CA MET A 12 4.85 -6.38 18.71
C MET A 12 4.19 -7.49 17.88
N HIS A 13 2.97 -7.85 18.26
CA HIS A 13 2.11 -8.61 17.37
C HIS A 13 2.00 -7.79 16.08
N MET A 14 2.43 -8.38 14.96
CA MET A 14 2.26 -7.78 13.63
C MET A 14 0.76 -7.82 13.33
N ASP A 15 0.03 -6.82 13.83
CA ASP A 15 -1.32 -6.57 13.39
C ASP A 15 -1.18 -6.10 11.94
N GLU A 16 -1.49 -6.99 11.01
CA GLU A 16 -1.60 -6.68 9.59
C GLU A 16 -3.07 -6.77 9.19
N ILE A 17 -3.56 -5.73 8.54
CA ILE A 17 -4.92 -5.70 7.98
C ILE A 17 -4.79 -5.65 6.47
N ILE A 18 -5.32 -6.68 5.80
CA ILE A 18 -5.32 -6.81 4.35
C ILE A 18 -6.77 -6.91 3.88
N TRP A 19 -7.14 -6.11 2.89
CA TRP A 19 -8.42 -6.25 2.23
C TRP A 19 -8.39 -5.70 0.81
N THR A 20 -9.42 -6.01 0.05
CA THR A 20 -9.63 -5.46 -1.30
C THR A 20 -10.97 -4.73 -1.33
N ALA A 21 -10.99 -3.52 -1.89
CA ALA A 21 -12.22 -2.83 -2.26
C ALA A 21 -12.44 -2.93 -3.78
N GLU A 22 -13.64 -3.36 -4.18
CA GLU A 22 -14.08 -3.29 -5.58
C GLU A 22 -14.87 -2.00 -5.80
N LEU A 23 -14.36 -1.12 -6.64
CA LEU A 23 -15.06 0.09 -7.04
C LEU A 23 -16.04 -0.25 -8.17
N PRO A 24 -17.27 0.30 -8.14
CA PRO A 24 -18.29 -0.02 -9.12
C PRO A 24 -17.78 0.24 -10.54
N PRO A 25 -18.11 -0.64 -11.51
CA PRO A 25 -17.61 -0.53 -12.86
C PRO A 25 -18.12 0.78 -13.49
N GLU A 26 -17.21 1.64 -13.96
CA GLU A 26 -17.58 2.91 -14.59
C GLU A 26 -18.47 2.67 -15.81
N LYS A 27 -18.11 1.71 -16.69
CA LYS A 27 -18.90 1.07 -17.76
C LYS A 27 -18.23 -0.24 -18.23
N GLY A 28 -19.00 -1.28 -18.57
CA GLY A 28 -18.51 -2.49 -19.27
C GLY A 28 -18.13 -3.68 -18.36
N SER A 29 -17.30 -4.59 -18.86
CA SER A 29 -16.86 -5.82 -18.16
C SER A 29 -15.65 -5.62 -17.23
N TRP A 30 -15.24 -4.36 -17.03
CA TRP A 30 -14.07 -3.97 -16.24
C TRP A 30 -14.50 -3.25 -14.97
N TYR A 31 -13.80 -3.54 -13.89
CA TYR A 31 -13.96 -2.85 -12.62
C TYR A 31 -12.59 -2.51 -12.05
N THR A 32 -12.52 -1.47 -11.21
CA THR A 32 -11.30 -1.11 -10.50
C THR A 32 -11.32 -1.83 -9.15
N ALA A 33 -10.21 -2.47 -8.80
CA ALA A 33 -10.00 -3.00 -7.48
C ALA A 33 -8.81 -2.30 -6.84
N VAL A 34 -8.91 -2.05 -5.53
CA VAL A 34 -7.80 -1.52 -4.74
C VAL A 34 -7.51 -2.53 -3.64
N ASP A 35 -6.32 -3.11 -3.68
CA ASP A 35 -5.81 -3.92 -2.59
C ASP A 35 -5.12 -3.00 -1.58
N TYR A 36 -5.38 -3.22 -0.30
CA TYR A 36 -4.81 -2.47 0.81
C TYR A 36 -4.05 -3.41 1.74
N VAL A 37 -2.92 -2.93 2.23
CA VAL A 37 -2.17 -3.54 3.34
C VAL A 37 -1.85 -2.44 4.34
N ILE A 38 -2.22 -2.65 5.60
CA ILE A 38 -1.79 -1.83 6.72
C ILE A 38 -0.97 -2.72 7.64
N ASN A 39 0.27 -2.34 7.92
CA ASN A 39 1.19 -3.13 8.74
C ASN A 39 2.06 -2.23 9.65
N ASP A 40 3.14 -2.79 10.18
CA ASP A 40 4.07 -2.09 11.07
C ASP A 40 4.83 -0.93 10.40
N LEU A 41 4.98 -0.94 9.07
CA LEU A 41 5.70 0.08 8.31
C LEU A 41 4.81 1.27 7.92
N GLY A 42 3.59 0.99 7.47
CA GLY A 42 2.72 2.03 6.93
C GLY A 42 1.45 1.50 6.31
N ILE A 43 0.92 2.31 5.40
CA ILE A 43 -0.28 2.05 4.61
C ILE A 43 0.14 1.91 3.16
N PHE A 44 -0.26 0.81 2.54
CA PHE A 44 0.06 0.49 1.17
C PHE A 44 -1.22 0.25 0.38
N ALA A 45 -1.22 0.67 -0.88
CA ALA A 45 -2.32 0.45 -1.80
C ALA A 45 -1.80 0.02 -3.17
N LYS A 46 -2.49 -0.93 -3.79
CA LYS A 46 -2.27 -1.34 -5.19
C LYS A 46 -3.59 -1.22 -5.94
N ILE A 47 -3.58 -0.44 -7.01
CA ILE A 47 -4.76 -0.21 -7.85
C ILE A 47 -4.63 -1.10 -9.08
N GLU A 48 -5.66 -1.89 -9.35
CA GLU A 48 -5.74 -2.77 -10.51
C GLU A 48 -7.04 -2.54 -11.28
N LYS A 49 -6.94 -2.61 -12.61
CA LYS A 49 -8.10 -2.76 -13.48
C LYS A 49 -8.33 -4.24 -13.73
N ARG A 50 -9.46 -4.77 -13.26
CA ARG A 50 -9.80 -6.20 -13.32
C ARG A 50 -10.94 -6.45 -14.31
N SER A 51 -10.93 -7.61 -14.97
CA SER A 51 -12.09 -8.13 -15.70
C SER A 51 -12.40 -9.57 -15.33
N LYS A 52 -13.68 -9.88 -15.13
CA LYS A 52 -14.16 -11.26 -15.00
C LYS A 52 -13.97 -11.99 -16.33
N LYS A 53 -13.42 -13.22 -16.30
CA LYS A 53 -13.23 -14.02 -17.53
C LYS A 53 -14.55 -14.20 -18.28
N SER A 54 -14.58 -13.83 -19.55
CA SER A 54 -15.52 -14.40 -20.53
C SER A 54 -14.73 -15.14 -21.64
N GLY A 55 -14.59 -16.45 -21.48
CA GLY A 55 -14.14 -17.37 -22.53
C GLY A 55 -12.63 -17.50 -22.80
N THR A 56 -12.26 -18.61 -23.44
CA THR A 56 -10.89 -19.03 -23.81
C THR A 56 -10.16 -18.00 -24.70
N THR A 57 -10.92 -17.22 -25.47
CA THR A 57 -10.41 -16.16 -26.35
C THR A 57 -9.84 -14.97 -25.58
N ALA A 58 -10.39 -14.64 -24.41
CA ALA A 58 -9.91 -13.54 -23.58
C ALA A 58 -8.50 -13.77 -23.01
N GLN A 59 -8.08 -15.04 -22.88
CA GLN A 59 -6.75 -15.41 -22.40
C GLN A 59 -5.66 -15.15 -23.44
N LEU A 60 -5.95 -15.35 -24.73
CA LEU A 60 -5.00 -15.04 -25.82
C LEU A 60 -4.86 -13.54 -26.08
N TRP A 61 -5.95 -12.77 -25.91
CA TRP A 61 -5.94 -11.31 -26.08
C TRP A 61 -5.38 -10.56 -24.87
N GLY A 62 -5.40 -11.16 -23.68
CA GLY A 62 -4.84 -10.58 -22.46
C GLY A 62 -3.35 -10.31 -22.59
N PHE A 63 -2.59 -11.28 -23.08
CA PHE A 63 -1.15 -11.21 -23.23
C PHE A 63 -0.68 -10.07 -24.17
N ARG A 64 -1.43 -9.77 -25.23
CA ARG A 64 -1.10 -8.68 -26.18
C ARG A 64 -1.43 -7.27 -25.66
N ALA A 65 -2.20 -7.17 -24.58
CA ALA A 65 -2.64 -5.91 -24.00
C ALA A 65 -2.02 -5.63 -22.61
N GLY A 66 -0.94 -6.33 -22.25
CA GLY A 66 -0.28 -6.19 -20.95
C GLY A 66 -1.08 -6.78 -19.78
N LYS A 67 -1.96 -7.76 -20.03
CA LYS A 67 -2.86 -8.35 -19.02
C LYS A 67 -2.38 -9.74 -18.66
N ASN A 68 -2.22 -9.98 -17.36
CA ASN A 68 -1.80 -11.29 -16.86
C ASN A 68 -2.85 -11.89 -15.93
N LYS A 69 -2.85 -13.23 -15.90
CA LYS A 69 -3.67 -14.00 -14.97
C LYS A 69 -3.03 -13.89 -13.59
N VAL A 70 -3.77 -13.38 -12.61
CA VAL A 70 -3.32 -13.42 -11.21
C VAL A 70 -3.34 -14.88 -10.75
N LYS A 71 -2.23 -15.33 -10.16
CA LYS A 71 -2.08 -16.72 -9.74
C LYS A 71 -3.15 -17.05 -8.68
N GLY A 72 -3.97 -18.07 -8.97
CA GLY A 72 -5.06 -18.48 -8.06
C GLY A 72 -6.36 -17.68 -8.16
N ALA A 73 -6.45 -16.67 -9.04
CA ALA A 73 -7.67 -15.88 -9.20
C ALA A 73 -8.41 -16.12 -10.54
N ASP A 74 -9.71 -15.83 -10.54
CA ASP A 74 -10.61 -15.99 -11.70
C ASP A 74 -10.74 -14.72 -12.57
N TYR A 75 -9.85 -13.73 -12.40
CA TYR A 75 -9.83 -12.48 -13.16
C TYR A 75 -8.50 -12.24 -13.89
N LEU A 76 -8.55 -11.36 -14.90
CA LEU A 76 -7.37 -10.72 -15.50
C LEU A 76 -7.17 -9.36 -14.85
N ALA A 77 -5.93 -8.99 -14.56
CA ALA A 77 -5.59 -7.71 -13.96
C ALA A 77 -4.54 -6.96 -14.78
N GLN A 78 -4.62 -5.64 -14.70
CA GLN A 78 -3.59 -4.71 -15.12
C GLN A 78 -3.36 -3.74 -13.97
N ILE A 79 -2.15 -3.71 -13.41
CA ILE A 79 -1.78 -2.73 -12.38
C ILE A 79 -1.87 -1.33 -13.00
N GLN A 80 -2.46 -0.40 -12.26
CA GLN A 80 -2.59 1.01 -12.63
C GLN A 80 -1.66 1.90 -11.80
N GLY A 81 -1.29 1.43 -10.61
CA GLY A 81 -0.33 2.12 -9.75
C GLY A 81 -0.30 1.48 -8.37
N ARG A 82 0.68 1.93 -7.58
CA ARG A 82 0.82 1.60 -6.17
C ARG A 82 1.16 2.85 -5.38
N LYS A 83 0.83 2.84 -4.10
CA LYS A 83 1.13 3.92 -3.16
C LYS A 83 1.61 3.32 -1.84
N ALA A 84 2.53 3.99 -1.19
CA ALA A 84 3.09 3.64 0.10
C ALA A 84 3.20 4.91 0.95
N LEU A 85 2.63 4.87 2.15
CA LEU A 85 2.69 5.98 3.08
C LEU A 85 3.12 5.44 4.45
N LEU A 86 4.38 5.70 4.80
CA LEU A 86 4.94 5.27 6.07
C LEU A 86 4.36 6.08 7.23
N TRP A 87 4.25 5.46 8.41
CA TRP A 87 3.59 6.07 9.57
C TRP A 87 4.18 7.44 9.94
N GLN A 88 5.51 7.53 10.00
CA GLN A 88 6.26 8.75 10.29
C GLN A 88 6.15 9.82 9.19
N LYS A 89 5.50 9.53 8.06
CA LYS A 89 5.26 10.47 6.96
C LYS A 89 3.80 10.85 6.78
N ILE A 90 2.90 10.35 7.62
CA ILE A 90 1.50 10.77 7.64
C ILE A 90 1.39 12.12 8.36
N THR A 91 0.75 13.08 7.70
CA THR A 91 0.51 14.44 8.22
C THR A 91 -0.95 14.68 8.58
N GLU A 92 -1.88 13.98 7.91
CA GLU A 92 -3.30 14.18 8.10
C GLU A 92 -4.06 12.86 7.91
N VAL A 93 -5.05 12.63 8.79
CA VAL A 93 -6.01 11.53 8.71
C VAL A 93 -7.41 12.11 8.83
N ILE A 94 -8.26 11.86 7.83
CA ILE A 94 -9.65 12.31 7.80
C ILE A 94 -10.55 11.08 7.74
N CYS A 95 -11.26 10.80 8.83
CA CYS A 95 -12.25 9.72 8.90
C CYS A 95 -13.61 10.22 8.42
N GLY A 96 -14.15 9.61 7.36
CA GLY A 96 -15.56 9.72 6.96
C GLY A 96 -16.37 8.49 7.39
N ASP A 97 -17.57 8.32 6.84
CA ASP A 97 -18.49 7.24 7.28
C ASP A 97 -18.08 5.83 6.79
N GLN A 98 -17.43 5.73 5.63
CA GLN A 98 -16.98 4.44 5.03
C GLN A 98 -15.63 4.57 4.30
N GLN A 99 -14.98 5.72 4.45
CA GLN A 99 -13.70 6.00 3.84
C GLN A 99 -12.79 6.73 4.82
N ILE A 100 -11.51 6.43 4.77
CA ILE A 100 -10.48 7.14 5.53
C ILE A 100 -9.51 7.71 4.52
N ILE A 101 -9.30 9.03 4.56
CA ILE A 101 -8.33 9.71 3.71
C ILE A 101 -7.07 9.90 4.55
N VAL A 102 -5.95 9.40 4.05
CA VAL A 102 -4.64 9.55 4.69
C VAL A 102 -3.72 10.31 3.75
N ARG A 103 -3.09 11.37 4.27
CA ARG A 103 -2.16 12.21 3.53
C ARG A 103 -0.81 12.27 4.19
N GLY A 104 0.23 12.46 3.38
CA GLY A 104 1.61 12.57 3.86
C GLY A 104 2.53 13.34 2.91
N ASN A 105 3.76 12.83 2.76
CA ASN A 105 4.81 13.41 1.90
C ASN A 105 4.33 13.67 0.46
N ARG A 106 4.89 14.69 -0.21
CA ARG A 106 4.68 14.98 -1.65
C ARG A 106 3.20 15.01 -2.10
N GLN A 107 2.27 15.43 -1.23
CA GLN A 107 0.82 15.37 -1.51
C GLN A 107 0.29 13.95 -1.76
N THR A 108 1.01 12.91 -1.30
CA THR A 108 0.56 11.52 -1.37
C THR A 108 -0.71 11.39 -0.57
N GLU A 109 -1.80 11.04 -1.26
CA GLU A 109 -3.10 10.77 -0.69
C GLU A 109 -3.49 9.32 -0.98
N ILE A 110 -3.81 8.56 0.07
CA ILE A 110 -4.41 7.24 -0.01
C ILE A 110 -5.83 7.35 0.55
N ILE A 111 -6.82 7.00 -0.27
CA ILE A 111 -8.21 6.86 0.15
C ILE A 111 -8.45 5.37 0.43
N LEU A 112 -8.77 5.05 1.67
CA LEU A 112 -9.07 3.71 2.15
C LEU A 112 -10.58 3.48 2.08
N PHE A 113 -11.04 2.70 1.10
CA PHE A 113 -12.44 2.27 1.03
C PHE A 113 -12.63 1.08 1.96
N CYS A 114 -13.28 1.32 3.09
CA CYS A 114 -13.50 0.31 4.11
C CYS A 114 -14.84 -0.39 3.91
N THR A 115 -14.89 -1.66 4.28
CA THR A 115 -16.15 -2.37 4.50
C THR A 115 -16.73 -1.96 5.85
N PRO A 116 -18.06 -2.05 6.06
CA PRO A 116 -18.66 -1.83 7.38
C PRO A 116 -18.02 -2.69 8.49
N GLU A 117 -17.55 -3.88 8.14
CA GLU A 117 -16.98 -4.84 9.07
C GLU A 117 -15.55 -4.50 9.51
N ASN A 118 -14.75 -3.86 8.65
CA ASN A 118 -13.34 -3.56 8.94
C ASN A 118 -13.05 -2.08 9.30
N PHE A 119 -14.03 -1.19 9.13
CA PHE A 119 -13.81 0.25 9.34
C PHE A 119 -13.29 0.57 10.75
N SER A 120 -13.86 -0.06 11.79
CA SER A 120 -13.43 0.18 13.17
C SER A 120 -11.97 -0.25 13.38
N ASP A 121 -11.62 -1.46 12.95
CA ASP A 121 -10.27 -2.01 13.14
C ASP A 121 -9.21 -1.20 12.39
N VAL A 122 -9.54 -0.78 11.16
CA VAL A 122 -8.66 0.08 10.36
C VAL A 122 -8.47 1.44 11.02
N SER A 123 -9.55 2.06 11.50
CA SER A 123 -9.49 3.37 12.15
C SER A 123 -8.67 3.32 13.45
N ASP A 124 -8.91 2.31 14.29
CA ASP A 124 -8.20 2.09 15.54
C ASP A 124 -6.70 1.84 15.30
N MET A 125 -6.37 1.04 14.27
CA MET A 125 -4.99 0.80 13.88
C MET A 125 -4.29 2.08 13.42
N ILE A 126 -4.90 2.87 12.53
CA ILE A 126 -4.32 4.12 12.05
C ILE A 126 -4.11 5.10 13.21
N GLN A 127 -5.08 5.24 14.11
CA GLN A 127 -4.97 6.11 15.27
C GLN A 127 -3.83 5.69 16.20
N ARG A 128 -3.74 4.39 16.52
CA ARG A 128 -2.66 3.84 17.34
C ARG A 128 -1.30 4.05 16.69
N MET A 129 -1.16 3.71 15.41
CA MET A 129 0.12 3.75 14.71
C MET A 129 0.63 5.18 14.53
N THR A 130 -0.23 6.12 14.14
CA THR A 130 0.12 7.56 14.03
C THR A 130 0.47 8.19 15.38
N THR A 131 -0.13 7.73 16.48
CA THR A 131 0.25 8.15 17.84
C THR A 131 1.64 7.63 18.23
N SER A 132 1.94 6.37 17.89
CA SER A 132 3.24 5.74 18.21
C SER A 132 4.39 6.16 17.29
N HIS A 133 4.09 6.65 16.09
CA HIS A 133 5.05 7.08 15.07
C HIS A 133 4.78 8.53 14.69
N PRO A 134 5.14 9.50 15.55
CA PRO A 134 4.88 10.91 15.26
C PRO A 134 5.58 11.34 13.97
N ALA A 135 4.93 12.25 13.24
CA ALA A 135 5.40 12.71 11.94
C ALA A 135 6.83 13.30 11.99
N GLU A 136 7.70 12.79 11.12
CA GLU A 136 9.08 13.22 10.94
C GLU A 136 9.17 14.22 9.80
N LYS A 137 9.52 15.47 10.12
CA LYS A 137 9.59 16.56 9.13
C LYS A 137 10.78 16.46 8.18
N GLY A 138 11.90 15.91 8.64
CA GLY A 138 13.15 15.84 7.89
C GLY A 138 13.10 14.82 6.74
N ALA A 139 14.11 14.83 5.88
CA ALA A 139 14.20 13.84 4.82
C ALA A 139 14.34 12.41 5.36
N SER A 140 13.68 11.44 4.72
CA SER A 140 13.70 10.04 5.13
C SER A 140 14.11 9.14 3.97
N ARG A 141 15.26 8.49 4.15
CA ARG A 141 15.77 7.52 3.16
C ARG A 141 14.82 6.34 2.98
N GLU A 142 14.16 5.92 4.06
CA GLU A 142 13.19 4.82 4.01
C GLU A 142 11.97 5.22 3.17
N ALA A 143 11.38 6.39 3.44
CA ALA A 143 10.27 6.88 2.63
C ALA A 143 10.66 7.08 1.15
N ALA A 144 11.90 7.51 0.89
CA ALA A 144 12.42 7.67 -0.47
C ALA A 144 12.57 6.32 -1.20
N CYS A 145 12.96 5.25 -0.51
CA CYS A 145 12.95 3.90 -1.10
C CYS A 145 11.54 3.52 -1.59
N TRP A 146 10.51 3.79 -0.77
CA TRP A 146 9.14 3.49 -1.12
C TRP A 146 8.58 4.39 -2.23
N LEU A 147 9.03 5.66 -2.31
CA LEU A 147 8.74 6.51 -3.48
C LEU A 147 9.36 5.97 -4.77
N CYS A 148 10.60 5.45 -4.71
CA CYS A 148 11.20 4.78 -5.87
C CYS A 148 10.42 3.51 -6.24
N TRP A 149 10.02 2.71 -5.25
CA TRP A 149 9.16 1.56 -5.46
C TRP A 149 7.87 1.98 -6.18
N GLU A 150 7.17 3.02 -5.76
CA GLU A 150 5.97 3.51 -6.47
C GLU A 150 6.19 3.81 -7.97
N GLN A 151 7.38 4.30 -8.33
CA GLN A 151 7.73 4.76 -9.67
C GLN A 151 8.34 3.69 -10.59
N ASP A 152 8.88 2.60 -10.03
CA ASP A 152 9.38 1.48 -10.84
C ASP A 152 8.28 0.98 -11.79
N GLU A 153 8.60 0.78 -13.07
CA GLU A 153 7.65 0.30 -14.09
C GLU A 153 7.71 -1.23 -14.32
N ASP A 154 8.76 -1.89 -13.82
CA ASP A 154 8.95 -3.34 -13.94
C ASP A 154 8.17 -4.07 -12.84
N TRP A 155 6.91 -4.41 -13.15
CA TRP A 155 6.02 -5.11 -12.22
C TRP A 155 5.93 -6.60 -12.55
N GLU A 156 6.28 -7.45 -11.59
CA GLU A 156 5.95 -8.87 -11.68
C GLU A 156 4.43 -9.04 -11.62
N THR A 157 3.84 -9.38 -12.77
CA THR A 157 2.39 -9.29 -12.87
C THR A 157 1.71 -10.46 -12.16
N GLY A 158 0.77 -10.14 -11.28
CA GLY A 158 -0.04 -11.12 -10.55
C GLY A 158 0.51 -11.48 -9.18
N GLU A 159 1.50 -10.74 -8.67
CA GLU A 159 1.86 -10.76 -7.25
C GLU A 159 0.84 -9.99 -6.40
N SER A 160 0.61 -10.50 -5.19
CA SER A 160 -0.22 -9.85 -4.19
C SER A 160 0.54 -8.68 -3.55
N LEU A 161 -0.18 -7.68 -3.04
CA LEU A 161 0.44 -6.47 -2.49
C LEU A 161 1.35 -6.78 -1.29
N ASP A 162 0.95 -7.69 -0.40
CA ASP A 162 1.77 -8.18 0.71
C ASP A 162 3.10 -8.78 0.24
N ALA A 163 3.08 -9.62 -0.80
CA ALA A 163 4.27 -10.22 -1.36
C ALA A 163 5.20 -9.17 -1.97
N MET A 164 4.64 -8.15 -2.65
CA MET A 164 5.42 -7.04 -3.20
C MET A 164 6.06 -6.18 -2.10
N ILE A 165 5.34 -5.95 -1.00
CA ILE A 165 5.86 -5.22 0.18
C ILE A 165 6.98 -6.02 0.83
N GLU A 166 6.79 -7.32 1.03
CA GLU A 166 7.80 -8.18 1.64
C GLU A 166 9.04 -8.34 0.74
N ALA A 167 8.87 -8.43 -0.58
CA ALA A 167 9.98 -8.46 -1.52
C ALA A 167 10.81 -7.15 -1.44
N GLU A 168 10.14 -6.00 -1.36
CA GLU A 168 10.79 -4.70 -1.21
C GLU A 168 11.47 -4.55 0.15
N ARG A 169 10.78 -4.93 1.23
CA ARG A 169 11.27 -4.88 2.62
C ARG A 169 12.53 -5.73 2.82
N ASN A 170 12.57 -6.90 2.20
CA ASN A 170 13.71 -7.82 2.24
C ASN A 170 14.73 -7.58 1.11
N GLY A 171 14.45 -6.62 0.23
CA GLY A 171 15.29 -6.24 -0.90
C GLY A 171 16.60 -5.58 -0.47
N GLY A 172 17.54 -5.51 -1.41
CA GLY A 172 18.77 -4.74 -1.23
C GLY A 172 18.51 -3.23 -1.18
N LYS A 173 19.51 -2.45 -0.75
CA LYS A 173 19.39 -0.98 -0.71
C LYS A 173 19.21 -0.41 -2.12
N ARG A 174 18.17 0.40 -2.32
CA ARG A 174 17.99 1.22 -3.52
C ARG A 174 18.99 2.37 -3.58
N PHE A 175 19.39 2.71 -4.81
CA PHE A 175 19.98 4.01 -5.08
C PHE A 175 18.87 5.06 -5.03
N ILE A 176 19.13 6.17 -4.36
CA ILE A 176 18.13 7.24 -4.13
C ILE A 176 18.80 8.54 -4.54
N GLU A 177 18.18 9.22 -5.49
CA GLU A 177 18.59 10.55 -5.93
C GLU A 177 18.17 11.61 -4.90
N ASP A 178 18.93 12.71 -4.83
CA ASP A 178 18.72 13.76 -3.82
C ASP A 178 17.35 14.43 -3.96
N ASP A 179 16.82 14.55 -5.18
CA ASP A 179 15.49 15.07 -5.45
C ASP A 179 14.38 14.17 -4.88
N ILE A 180 14.49 12.85 -5.02
CA ILE A 180 13.56 11.90 -4.38
C ILE A 180 13.65 11.98 -2.86
N LEU A 181 14.84 12.22 -2.32
CA LEU A 181 15.02 12.43 -0.88
C LEU A 181 14.35 13.72 -0.41
N GLU A 182 14.45 14.81 -1.16
CA GLU A 182 13.77 16.09 -0.89
C GLU A 182 12.25 15.95 -0.91
N GLU A 183 11.69 15.11 -1.78
CA GLU A 183 10.24 14.84 -1.84
C GLU A 183 9.67 14.21 -0.56
N THR A 184 10.52 13.67 0.33
CA THR A 184 10.09 13.08 1.60
C THR A 184 9.98 14.09 2.74
N ILE A 185 10.42 15.33 2.54
CA ILE A 185 10.33 16.40 3.53
C ILE A 185 8.86 16.83 3.65
N LEU A 186 8.37 16.90 4.88
CA LEU A 186 7.00 17.33 5.15
C LEU A 186 6.96 18.87 5.15
N SER A 187 6.16 19.45 4.27
CA SER A 187 5.91 20.90 4.16
C SER A 187 4.98 21.41 5.26
#